data_AF-D6XUR0-F1
#
_entry.id   AF-D6XUR0-F1
#
_cell.length_a   1.000
_cell.length_b   1.000
_cell.length_c   1.000
_cell.angle_alpha   90.00
_cell.angle_beta   90.00
_cell.angle_gamma   90.00
#
_symmetry.space_group_name_H-M   'P 1'
#
loop_
_entity.id
_entity.type
_entity.pdbx_description
1 polymer ?
#
loop_
_entity_poly.entity_id
_entity_poly.type
_entity_poly.pdbx_seq_one_letter_code
_entity_poly.pdbx_strand_id
1 'polypeptide(L)'
;MTVKDQNRKITSELFYLLYFGLMLIIGYRVLLMSEPVEQHADSLILFVIASVYVIIRTVWLGSAKGDLRDRKGFLFRNSIIAFAASILFVGFSAYTERSFDLMIALVEFFVFYLIFFGLIVVFQRLLFRRSPEEGTE
;
A
#
# COMPACT_ATOMS: atom_id res chain seq x y z
N MET A 1 4.36 22.96 -20.16
CA MET A 1 4.65 21.62 -19.59
C MET A 1 5.50 20.87 -20.60
N THR A 2 6.67 20.35 -20.22
CA THR A 2 7.54 19.66 -21.19
C THR A 2 7.07 18.23 -21.46
N VAL A 3 7.37 17.66 -22.63
CA VAL A 3 7.04 16.25 -22.97
C VAL A 3 7.60 15.26 -21.93
N LYS A 4 8.77 15.59 -21.33
CA LYS A 4 9.37 14.84 -20.22
C LYS A 4 8.48 14.80 -18.98
N ASP A 5 7.84 15.92 -18.63
CA ASP A 5 6.95 16.00 -17.45
C ASP A 5 5.66 15.19 -17.64
N GLN A 6 5.13 15.19 -18.86
CA GLN A 6 3.95 14.39 -19.23
C GLN A 6 4.26 12.89 -19.17
N ASN A 7 5.37 12.44 -19.78
CA ASN A 7 5.77 11.04 -19.72
C ASN A 7 6.01 10.58 -18.27
N ARG A 8 6.68 11.40 -17.45
CA ARG A 8 6.95 11.07 -16.04
C ARG A 8 5.66 10.97 -15.20
N LYS A 9 4.59 11.66 -15.59
CA LYS A 9 3.25 11.58 -14.98
C LYS A 9 2.51 10.32 -15.42
N ILE A 10 2.53 9.99 -16.71
CA ILE A 10 1.90 8.78 -17.28
C ILE A 10 2.54 7.51 -16.71
N THR A 11 3.88 7.44 -16.68
CA THR A 11 4.59 6.32 -16.06
C THR A 11 4.26 6.19 -14.58
N SER A 12 3.96 7.31 -13.89
CA SER A 12 3.48 7.25 -12.52
C SER A 12 2.12 6.61 -12.42
N GLU A 13 1.15 7.03 -13.22
CA GLU A 13 -0.23 6.53 -13.12
C GLU A 13 -0.28 5.04 -13.47
N LEU A 14 0.48 4.60 -14.47
CA LEU A 14 0.66 3.17 -14.79
C LEU A 14 1.24 2.36 -13.63
N PHE A 15 2.20 2.92 -12.87
CA PHE A 15 2.80 2.20 -11.75
C PHE A 15 1.85 2.06 -10.56
N TYR A 16 0.99 3.06 -10.31
CA TYR A 16 -0.06 2.96 -9.30
C TYR A 16 -1.17 2.00 -9.74
N LEU A 17 -1.47 1.94 -11.05
CA LEU A 17 -2.39 0.94 -11.61
C LEU A 17 -1.84 -0.48 -11.47
N LEU A 18 -0.55 -0.68 -11.77
CA LEU A 18 0.15 -1.94 -11.56
C LEU A 18 0.13 -2.35 -10.09
N TYR A 19 0.43 -1.40 -9.20
CA TYR A 19 0.38 -1.59 -7.75
C TYR A 19 -1.01 -2.04 -7.29
N PHE A 20 -2.05 -1.36 -7.76
CA PHE A 20 -3.44 -1.70 -7.43
C PHE A 20 -3.86 -3.06 -8.00
N GLY A 21 -3.43 -3.39 -9.23
CA GLY A 21 -3.67 -4.70 -9.83
C GLY A 21 -3.01 -5.83 -9.03
N LEU A 22 -1.75 -5.66 -8.64
CA LEU A 22 -1.02 -6.61 -7.80
C LEU A 22 -1.67 -6.77 -6.42
N MET A 23 -2.13 -5.66 -5.84
CA MET A 23 -2.87 -5.67 -4.58
C MET A 23 -4.16 -6.48 -4.67
N LEU A 24 -4.92 -6.35 -5.76
CA LEU A 24 -6.15 -7.14 -5.97
C LEU A 24 -5.84 -8.62 -6.19
N ILE A 25 -4.80 -8.95 -6.97
CA ILE A 25 -4.41 -10.34 -7.23
C ILE A 25 -3.98 -11.03 -5.93
N ILE A 26 -3.13 -10.38 -5.13
CA ILE A 26 -2.65 -10.96 -3.87
C ILE A 26 -3.77 -11.00 -2.84
N GLY A 27 -4.57 -9.93 -2.73
CA GLY A 27 -5.74 -9.92 -1.86
C GLY A 27 -6.70 -11.06 -2.20
N TYR A 28 -6.94 -11.31 -3.49
CA TYR A 28 -7.77 -12.42 -3.93
C TYR A 28 -7.16 -13.79 -3.57
N ARG A 29 -5.89 -14.02 -3.91
CA ARG A 29 -5.24 -15.32 -3.69
C ARG A 29 -5.04 -15.66 -2.21
N VAL A 30 -4.59 -14.68 -1.43
CA VAL A 30 -4.31 -14.87 0.01
C VAL A 30 -5.58 -14.83 0.85
N LEU A 31 -6.52 -13.91 0.57
CA LEU A 31 -7.70 -13.72 1.43
C LEU A 31 -8.92 -14.54 1.01
N LEU A 32 -9.13 -14.75 -0.29
CA LEU A 32 -10.34 -15.44 -0.79
C LEU A 32 -10.08 -16.91 -1.14
N MET A 33 -8.90 -17.22 -1.71
CA MET A 33 -8.54 -18.59 -2.07
C MET A 33 -7.78 -19.32 -0.95
N SER A 34 -7.29 -18.60 0.08
CA SER A 34 -6.43 -19.15 1.13
C SER A 34 -5.28 -19.99 0.57
N GLU A 35 -4.77 -19.60 -0.61
CA GLU A 35 -3.70 -20.32 -1.27
C GLU A 35 -2.40 -20.13 -0.49
N PRO A 36 -1.59 -21.19 -0.31
CA PRO A 36 -0.32 -21.07 0.38
C PRO A 36 0.58 -20.10 -0.37
N VAL A 37 1.16 -19.17 0.39
CA VAL A 37 1.96 -18.04 -0.10
C VAL A 37 3.08 -18.49 -1.06
N GLU A 38 3.66 -19.66 -0.84
CA GLU A 38 4.71 -20.26 -1.66
C GLU A 38 4.30 -20.39 -3.14
N GLN A 39 3.02 -20.65 -3.42
CA GLN A 39 2.52 -20.84 -4.79
C GLN A 39 2.42 -19.53 -5.58
N HIS A 40 2.54 -18.37 -4.92
CA HIS A 40 2.40 -17.05 -5.53
C HIS A 40 3.51 -16.08 -5.13
N ALA A 41 4.66 -16.63 -4.75
CA ALA A 41 5.83 -15.87 -4.34
C ALA A 41 6.29 -14.87 -5.42
N ASP A 42 6.11 -15.20 -6.71
CA ASP A 42 6.38 -14.33 -7.86
C ASP A 42 5.58 -13.01 -7.80
N SER A 43 4.27 -13.13 -7.60
CA SER A 43 3.32 -12.03 -7.50
C SER A 43 3.59 -11.20 -6.25
N LEU A 44 3.92 -11.88 -5.16
CA LEU A 44 4.22 -11.29 -3.85
C LEU A 44 5.50 -10.46 -3.89
N ILE A 45 6.58 -10.97 -4.51
CA ILE A 45 7.81 -10.22 -4.74
C ILE A 45 7.55 -8.98 -5.60
N LEU A 46 6.79 -9.12 -6.71
CA LEU A 46 6.43 -8.00 -7.56
C LEU A 46 5.65 -6.93 -6.79
N PHE A 47 4.74 -7.34 -5.91
CA PHE A 47 3.97 -6.43 -5.07
C PHE A 47 4.82 -5.74 -4.01
N VAL A 48 5.77 -6.43 -3.37
CA VAL A 48 6.71 -5.82 -2.42
C VAL A 48 7.55 -4.75 -3.12
N ILE A 49 8.12 -5.08 -4.29
CA ILE A 49 8.91 -4.13 -5.08
C ILE A 49 8.05 -2.92 -5.48
N ALA A 50 6.82 -3.15 -5.93
CA ALA A 50 5.89 -2.09 -6.29
C ALA A 50 5.50 -1.22 -5.08
N SER A 51 5.28 -1.83 -3.92
CA SER A 51 5.00 -1.14 -2.65
C SER A 51 6.13 -0.20 -2.26
N VAL A 52 7.36 -0.72 -2.26
CA VAL A 52 8.57 0.04 -1.90
C VAL A 52 8.74 1.23 -2.84
N TYR A 53 8.56 1.02 -4.15
CA TYR A 53 8.61 2.11 -5.11
C TYR A 53 7.56 3.20 -4.83
N VAL A 54 6.31 2.82 -4.57
CA VAL A 54 5.23 3.76 -4.27
C VAL A 54 5.52 4.54 -2.98
N ILE A 55 6.03 3.88 -1.94
CA ILE A 55 6.45 4.52 -0.68
C ILE A 55 7.55 5.54 -0.93
N ILE A 56 8.67 5.11 -1.53
CA ILE A 56 9.82 5.98 -1.81
C ILE A 56 9.38 7.18 -2.65
N ARG A 57 8.60 6.94 -3.70
CA ARG A 57 8.10 7.99 -4.59
C ARG A 57 7.19 8.97 -3.85
N THR A 58 6.33 8.49 -2.97
CA THR A 58 5.41 9.32 -2.18
C THR A 58 6.16 10.19 -1.18
N VAL A 59 7.19 9.64 -0.52
CA VAL A 59 8.08 10.38 0.39
C VAL A 59 8.91 11.42 -0.37
N TRP A 60 9.52 11.05 -1.51
CA TRP A 60 10.32 11.97 -2.33
C TRP A 60 9.50 13.10 -2.96
N LEU A 61 8.31 12.81 -3.49
CA LEU A 61 7.41 13.85 -4.01
C LEU A 61 6.86 14.75 -2.90
N GLY A 62 6.67 14.21 -1.68
CA GLY A 62 6.34 15.01 -0.50
C GLY A 62 7.46 15.97 -0.11
N SER A 63 8.72 15.54 -0.25
CA SER A 63 9.90 16.37 0.00
C SER A 63 10.03 17.55 -0.95
N ALA A 64 9.59 17.39 -2.21
CA ALA A 64 9.71 18.43 -3.23
C ALA A 64 8.70 19.58 -3.08
N LYS A 65 7.63 19.39 -2.30
CA LYS A 65 6.54 20.37 -2.12
C LYS A 65 6.59 21.15 -0.80
N GLY A 66 7.64 21.01 0.01
CA GLY A 66 7.81 21.74 1.28
C GLY A 66 6.87 21.30 2.43
N ASP A 67 5.90 20.45 2.14
CA ASP A 67 4.84 20.00 3.06
C ASP A 67 5.24 18.74 3.86
N LEU A 68 6.53 18.67 4.26
CA LEU A 68 7.14 17.47 4.82
C LEU A 68 6.67 17.16 6.24
N ARG A 69 6.32 18.18 7.02
CA ARG A 69 6.04 18.03 8.45
C ARG A 69 4.66 17.38 8.67
N ASP A 70 3.66 17.77 7.89
CA ASP A 70 2.33 17.15 7.92
C ASP A 70 2.32 15.77 7.24
N ARG A 71 3.03 15.60 6.12
CA ARG A 71 3.10 14.30 5.42
C ARG A 71 3.87 13.24 6.18
N LYS A 72 4.96 13.57 6.89
CA LYS A 72 5.69 12.59 7.72
C LYS A 72 4.84 12.13 8.91
N GLY A 73 4.18 13.06 9.60
CA GLY A 73 3.26 12.73 10.69
C GLY A 73 2.08 11.87 10.21
N PHE A 74 1.54 12.19 9.03
CA PHE A 74 0.47 11.42 8.41
C PHE A 74 0.90 10.01 7.97
N LEU A 75 2.05 9.86 7.29
CA LEU A 75 2.58 8.54 6.91
C LEU A 75 2.88 7.68 8.13
N PHE A 76 3.41 8.28 9.20
CA PHE A 76 3.66 7.60 10.46
C PHE A 76 2.34 7.14 11.11
N ARG A 77 1.33 8.02 11.20
CA ARG A 77 0.01 7.68 11.73
C ARG A 77 -0.65 6.56 10.92
N ASN A 78 -0.57 6.60 9.61
CA ASN A 78 -1.16 5.59 8.74
C ASN A 78 -0.39 4.27 8.76
N SER A 79 0.93 4.31 8.94
CA SER A 79 1.73 3.12 9.20
C SER A 79 1.28 2.45 10.50
N ILE A 80 1.04 3.22 11.57
CA ILE A 80 0.53 2.70 12.84
C ILE A 80 -0.88 2.10 12.66
N ILE A 81 -1.77 2.75 11.90
CA ILE A 81 -3.11 2.23 11.63
C ILE A 81 -3.04 0.92 10.83
N ALA A 82 -2.22 0.86 9.78
CA ALA A 82 -2.01 -0.36 8.99
C ALA A 82 -1.38 -1.48 9.83
N PHE A 83 -0.43 -1.14 10.71
CA PHE A 83 0.19 -2.06 11.65
C PHE A 83 -0.84 -2.65 12.61
N ALA A 84 -1.65 -1.80 13.26
CA ALA A 84 -2.72 -2.24 14.16
C ALA A 84 -3.77 -3.09 13.46
N ALA A 85 -4.20 -2.71 12.25
CA ALA A 85 -5.14 -3.49 11.44
C ALA A 85 -4.58 -4.88 11.08
N SER A 86 -3.28 -4.96 10.79
CA SER A 86 -2.61 -6.22 10.45
C SER A 86 -2.45 -7.13 11.66
N ILE A 87 -2.18 -6.57 12.86
CA ILE A 87 -2.20 -7.34 14.10
C ILE A 87 -3.60 -7.92 14.36
N LEU A 88 -4.65 -7.10 14.22
CA LEU A 88 -6.02 -7.56 14.41
C LEU A 88 -6.40 -8.66 13.43
N PHE A 89 -5.99 -8.53 12.16
CA PHE A 89 -6.23 -9.55 11.14
C PHE A 89 -5.55 -10.87 11.48
N VAL A 90 -4.26 -10.85 11.82
CA VAL A 90 -3.52 -12.07 12.20
C VAL A 90 -4.05 -12.67 13.49
N GLY A 91 -4.43 -11.85 14.47
CA GLY A 91 -5.05 -12.31 15.71
C GLY A 91 -6.41 -12.99 15.47
N PHE A 92 -7.19 -12.50 14.51
CA PHE A 92 -8.45 -13.12 14.09
C PHE A 92 -8.22 -14.42 13.31
N SER A 93 -7.25 -14.43 12.39
CA SER A 93 -6.83 -15.62 11.64
C SER A 93 -6.39 -16.74 12.59
N ALA A 94 -5.48 -16.42 13.52
CA ALA A 94 -4.98 -17.34 14.54
C ALA A 94 -6.05 -17.85 15.52
N TYR A 95 -7.11 -17.08 15.77
CA TYR A 95 -8.24 -17.55 16.58
C TYR A 95 -9.12 -18.56 15.82
N THR A 96 -9.20 -18.42 14.50
CA THR A 96 -10.03 -19.26 13.64
C THR A 96 -9.33 -20.58 13.30
N GLU A 97 -8.01 -20.55 13.16
CA GLU A 97 -7.20 -21.74 12.89
C GLU A 97 -6.86 -22.53 14.15
N ARG A 98 -6.87 -23.87 14.04
CA ARG A 98 -6.60 -24.79 15.16
C ARG A 98 -5.11 -24.96 15.47
N SER A 99 -4.24 -24.51 14.56
CA SER A 99 -2.78 -24.62 14.65
C SER A 99 -2.15 -23.29 14.32
N PHE A 100 -1.33 -22.76 15.23
CA PHE A 100 -0.62 -21.51 15.01
C PHE A 100 0.77 -21.78 14.42
N ASP A 101 0.98 -21.41 13.16
CA ASP A 101 2.29 -21.36 12.54
C ASP A 101 2.80 -19.91 12.50
N LEU A 102 3.90 -19.65 13.21
CA LEU A 102 4.49 -18.32 13.34
C LEU A 102 5.03 -17.79 12.01
N MET A 103 5.53 -18.66 11.11
CA MET A 103 6.02 -18.25 9.79
C MET A 103 4.87 -17.77 8.92
N ILE A 104 3.77 -18.51 8.88
CA ILE A 104 2.57 -18.14 8.11
C ILE A 104 1.98 -16.84 8.65
N ALA A 105 1.83 -16.73 9.97
CA ALA A 105 1.32 -15.53 10.62
C ALA A 105 2.16 -14.27 10.32
N LEU A 106 3.49 -14.38 10.26
CA LEU A 106 4.38 -13.26 9.88
C LEU A 106 4.21 -12.84 8.42
N VAL A 107 4.00 -13.80 7.52
CA VAL A 107 3.80 -13.51 6.10
C VAL A 107 2.43 -12.86 5.87
N GLU A 108 1.37 -13.41 6.48
CA GLU A 108 0.03 -12.80 6.46
C GLU A 108 0.06 -11.39 7.03
N PHE A 109 0.75 -11.19 8.16
CA PHE A 109 0.97 -9.87 8.75
C PHE A 109 1.55 -8.88 7.73
N PHE A 110 2.66 -9.25 7.08
CA PHE A 110 3.36 -8.38 6.15
C PHE A 110 2.55 -8.09 4.89
N VAL A 111 1.88 -9.11 4.34
CA VAL A 111 1.02 -8.96 3.16
C VAL A 111 -0.13 -8.01 3.48
N PHE A 112 -0.83 -8.24 4.60
CA PHE A 112 -1.96 -7.42 5.01
C PHE A 112 -1.52 -5.99 5.31
N TYR A 113 -0.37 -5.81 5.98
CA TYR A 113 0.21 -4.50 6.24
C TYR A 113 0.49 -3.74 4.96
N LEU A 114 1.13 -4.37 3.97
CA LEU A 114 1.46 -3.73 2.71
C LEU A 114 0.21 -3.40 1.88
N ILE A 115 -0.80 -4.28 1.87
CA ILE A 115 -2.09 -4.02 1.21
C ILE A 115 -2.79 -2.84 1.86
N PHE A 116 -2.92 -2.84 3.19
CA PHE A 116 -3.66 -1.81 3.91
C PHE A 116 -2.95 -0.46 3.85
N PHE A 117 -1.62 -0.46 4.03
CA PHE A 117 -0.79 0.73 3.83
C PHE A 117 -0.91 1.26 2.39
N GLY A 118 -0.90 0.35 1.41
CA GLY A 118 -1.14 0.63 0.01
C GLY A 118 -2.45 1.31 -0.28
N LEU A 119 -3.54 0.73 0.21
CA LEU A 119 -4.88 1.29 0.12
C LEU A 119 -4.90 2.70 0.70
N ILE A 120 -4.31 2.93 1.87
CA ILE A 120 -4.27 4.26 2.47
C ILE A 120 -3.54 5.27 1.56
N VAL A 121 -2.41 4.90 0.97
CA VAL A 121 -1.67 5.76 0.03
C VAL A 121 -2.46 6.02 -1.26
N VAL A 122 -3.14 5.01 -1.80
CA VAL A 122 -3.98 5.13 -3.01
C VAL A 122 -5.21 5.98 -2.72
N PHE A 123 -5.94 5.71 -1.64
CA PHE A 123 -7.09 6.50 -1.19
C PHE A 123 -6.69 7.94 -0.94
N GLN A 124 -5.54 8.20 -0.33
CA GLN A 124 -5.02 9.56 -0.19
C GLN A 124 -4.87 10.21 -1.58
N ARG A 125 -4.24 9.53 -2.53
CA ARG A 125 -4.05 10.10 -3.87
C ARG A 125 -5.36 10.35 -4.61
N LEU A 126 -6.39 9.54 -4.37
CA LEU A 126 -7.73 9.69 -4.97
C LEU A 126 -8.56 10.78 -4.28
N LEU A 127 -8.62 10.79 -2.94
CA LEU A 127 -9.37 11.76 -2.14
C LEU A 127 -8.76 13.16 -2.21
N PHE A 128 -7.44 13.30 -2.09
CA PHE A 128 -6.76 14.60 -2.22
C PHE A 128 -6.66 15.09 -3.66
N ARG A 129 -7.04 14.29 -4.67
CA ARG A 129 -7.24 14.80 -6.04
C ARG A 129 -8.51 15.64 -6.17
N ARG A 130 -9.44 15.56 -5.20
CA ARG A 130 -10.72 16.27 -5.18
C ARG A 130 -10.74 17.57 -4.37
N SER A 131 -9.62 18.01 -3.80
CA SER A 131 -9.54 19.37 -3.22
C SER A 131 -8.65 20.30 -4.04
N PRO A 132 -9.02 20.64 -5.29
CA PRO A 132 -8.87 21.99 -5.78
C PRO A 132 -10.09 22.81 -5.32
N GLU A 133 -9.83 23.95 -4.69
CA GLU A 133 -10.80 25.04 -4.45
C GLU A 133 -11.78 24.88 -3.27
N GLU A 134 -11.33 25.26 -2.08
CA GLU A 134 -12.08 26.04 -1.09
C GLU A 134 -11.02 26.70 -0.18
N GLY A 135 -10.76 28.01 -0.15
CA GLY A 135 -11.16 29.12 -0.99
C GLY A 135 -10.09 30.20 -0.79
N THR A 136 -9.76 30.91 -1.86
CA THR A 136 -9.33 32.31 -1.77
C THR A 136 -10.49 33.10 -1.21
N GLU A 137 -10.33 33.70 -0.02
CA GLU A 137 -10.63 35.11 0.29
C GLU A 137 -9.72 35.57 1.44
#